data_AF-A0A2H5WG26-F1
#
_entry.id   AF-A0A2H5WG26-F1
#
_cell.length_a   1.000
_cell.length_b   1.000
_cell.length_c   1.000
_cell.angle_alpha   90.00
_cell.angle_beta   90.00
_cell.angle_gamma   90.00
#
_symmetry.space_group_name_H-M   'P 1'
#
loop_
_entity.id
_entity.type
_entity.pdbx_description
1 polymer ?
#
loop_
_entity_poly.entity_id
_entity_poly.type
_entity_poly.pdbx_seq_one_letter_code
_entity_poly.pdbx_strand_id
1 'polypeptide(L)'
;MAIEERDVTYSERPGPPTGLGLVKGLGVTLKAFLRKTETQRYPEVKPDLPPRSRGVIALKQENCTVCYKCSRECPDWCIYIEAHKETHPPASGGKARSAKVLDRFAIDFALCMYCGICVEVCPFDALYWSPEFEYAVHDIWELTHEKERLEEWTTTVLPPPMIEEGAEPPVEEAPAPAAAPAPAPAPAAPAPAPAPAPAAAAPASAPAPAAAPAPAPAEKVEVSLDQETYERVLAELIAKGTPERVAQGQARRAAMIAARKKAAGGS
;
A
#
# COMPACT_ATOMS: atom_id res chain seq x y z
N MET A 1 12.25 24.78 31.72
CA MET A 1 10.87 24.25 31.74
C MET A 1 10.93 22.91 32.44
N ALA A 2 10.83 22.95 33.77
CA ALA A 2 10.78 21.75 34.59
C ALA A 2 9.39 21.14 34.38
N ILE A 3 9.37 19.87 33.99
CA ILE A 3 8.15 19.08 33.92
C ILE A 3 7.84 18.77 35.38
N GLU A 4 6.90 19.52 35.98
CA GLU A 4 6.39 19.22 37.31
C GLU A 4 5.98 17.75 37.35
N GLU A 5 6.60 17.02 38.28
CA GLU A 5 6.21 15.67 38.64
C GLU A 5 4.71 15.71 38.94
N ARG A 6 3.91 15.08 38.07
CA ARG A 6 2.51 14.83 38.37
C ARG A 6 2.50 14.05 39.67
N ASP A 7 2.02 14.71 40.72
CA ASP A 7 1.61 14.09 41.98
C ASP A 7 0.64 12.96 41.68
N VAL A 8 1.19 11.76 41.47
CA VAL A 8 0.48 10.49 41.65
C VAL A 8 0.47 10.26 43.15
N THR A 9 -0.13 11.21 43.88
CA THR A 9 -0.59 10.95 45.23
C THR A 9 -1.77 9.99 45.06
N TYR A 10 -1.47 8.70 45.19
CA TYR A 10 -2.46 7.67 45.41
C TYR A 10 -3.26 8.12 46.62
N SER A 11 -4.39 8.75 46.33
CA SER A 11 -5.31 9.34 47.29
C SER A 11 -5.57 8.35 48.42
N GLU A 12 -4.94 8.56 49.57
CA GLU A 12 -5.22 7.90 50.86
C GLU A 12 -6.58 8.36 51.39
N ARG A 13 -7.63 8.21 50.57
CA ARG A 13 -9.00 8.31 51.07
C ARG A 13 -9.19 7.13 52.02
N PRO A 14 -9.74 7.36 53.23
CA PRO A 14 -10.13 6.26 54.09
C PRO A 14 -11.03 5.34 53.27
N GLY A 15 -10.55 4.11 53.05
CA GLY A 15 -11.27 3.11 52.29
C GLY A 15 -12.64 2.86 52.93
N PRO A 16 -13.68 2.56 52.14
CA PRO A 16 -14.95 2.14 52.70
C PRO A 16 -14.72 0.97 53.68
N PRO A 17 -15.54 0.85 54.74
CA PRO A 17 -15.32 -0.15 55.79
C PRO A 17 -15.11 -1.55 55.20
N THR A 18 -14.20 -2.31 55.81
CA THR A 18 -13.75 -3.64 55.39
C THR A 18 -14.95 -4.51 54.97
N GLY A 19 -15.04 -4.84 53.67
CA GLY A 19 -16.12 -5.66 53.10
C GLY A 19 -17.20 -4.90 52.30
N LEU A 20 -17.41 -3.60 52.53
CA LEU A 20 -18.43 -2.83 51.79
C LEU A 20 -18.08 -2.70 50.29
N GLY A 21 -16.78 -2.60 49.98
CA GLY A 21 -16.29 -2.65 48.60
C GLY A 21 -16.55 -4.00 47.92
N LEU A 22 -16.48 -5.11 48.68
CA LEU A 22 -16.72 -6.46 48.18
C LEU A 22 -18.20 -6.67 47.86
N VAL A 23 -19.09 -6.25 48.77
CA VAL A 23 -20.54 -6.30 48.56
C VAL A 23 -20.96 -5.43 47.39
N LYS A 24 -20.38 -4.23 47.26
CA LYS A 24 -20.66 -3.34 46.14
C LYS A 24 -20.17 -3.92 44.81
N GLY A 25 -18.99 -4.55 44.80
CA GLY A 25 -18.47 -5.27 43.63
C GLY A 25 -19.38 -6.43 43.21
N LEU A 26 -19.76 -7.28 44.17
CA LEU A 26 -20.66 -8.41 43.91
C LEU A 26 -22.05 -7.95 43.43
N GLY A 27 -22.54 -6.81 43.94
CA GLY A 27 -23.77 -6.18 43.45
C GLY A 27 -23.68 -5.71 41.99
N VAL A 28 -22.53 -5.18 41.56
CA VAL A 28 -22.29 -4.83 40.15
C VAL A 28 -22.26 -6.10 39.29
N THR A 29 -21.58 -7.15 39.75
CA THR A 29 -21.54 -8.44 39.04
C THR A 29 -22.94 -9.06 38.91
N LEU A 30 -23.73 -9.08 39.98
CA LEU A 30 -25.11 -9.60 39.95
C LEU A 30 -25.98 -8.79 38.99
N LYS A 31 -25.84 -7.46 38.97
CA LYS A 31 -26.54 -6.60 38.01
C LYS A 31 -26.12 -6.89 36.57
N ALA A 32 -24.85 -7.15 36.31
CA ALA A 32 -24.36 -7.53 34.98
C ALA A 32 -24.84 -8.93 34.58
N PHE A 33 -24.88 -9.89 35.50
CA PHE A 33 -25.36 -11.25 35.26
C PHE A 33 -26.85 -11.29 34.87
N LEU A 34 -27.67 -10.43 35.48
CA LEU A 34 -29.11 -10.33 35.17
C LEU A 34 -29.42 -9.47 33.94
N ARG A 35 -28.41 -8.83 33.32
CA ARG A 35 -28.61 -8.07 32.07
C ARG A 35 -28.66 -9.01 30.88
N LYS A 36 -29.40 -8.60 29.84
CA LYS A 36 -29.37 -9.27 28.55
C LYS A 36 -27.94 -9.22 27.97
N THR A 37 -27.50 -10.34 27.43
CA THR A 37 -26.19 -10.46 26.79
C THR A 37 -26.21 -9.83 25.40
N GLU A 38 -25.31 -8.86 25.16
CA GLU A 38 -25.08 -8.24 23.86
C GLU A 38 -24.12 -9.09 23.02
N THR A 39 -24.53 -10.32 22.67
CA THR A 39 -23.78 -11.22 21.80
C THR A 39 -24.49 -11.37 20.46
N GLN A 40 -23.75 -11.19 19.37
CA GLN A 40 -24.20 -11.57 18.02
C GLN A 40 -23.70 -12.99 17.72
N ARG A 41 -24.55 -13.83 17.12
CA ARG A 41 -24.19 -15.19 16.74
C ARG A 41 -23.56 -15.16 15.35
N TYR A 42 -22.23 -15.18 15.31
CA TYR A 42 -21.48 -15.36 14.07
C TYR A 42 -21.38 -16.87 13.77
N PRO A 43 -21.62 -17.34 12.53
CA PRO A 43 -21.74 -16.58 11.28
C PRO A 43 -23.17 -16.20 10.85
N GLU A 44 -24.22 -16.55 11.60
CA GLU A 44 -25.61 -16.34 11.18
C GLU A 44 -26.03 -14.86 11.15
N VAL A 45 -25.45 -14.03 12.03
CA VAL A 45 -25.64 -12.59 12.10
C VAL A 45 -24.27 -11.93 11.94
N LYS A 46 -24.07 -11.26 10.80
CA LYS A 46 -22.85 -10.49 10.50
C LYS A 46 -22.91 -9.09 11.13
N PRO A 47 -21.77 -8.53 11.56
CA PRO A 47 -21.73 -7.16 12.05
C PRO A 47 -22.11 -6.18 10.94
N ASP A 48 -22.89 -5.16 11.30
CA ASP A 48 -23.15 -4.02 10.43
C ASP A 48 -21.91 -3.11 10.42
N LEU A 49 -21.24 -3.04 9.28
CA LEU A 49 -20.02 -2.25 9.10
C LEU A 49 -20.35 -0.88 8.51
N PRO A 50 -19.71 0.20 8.99
CA PRO A 50 -19.90 1.52 8.39
C PRO A 50 -19.43 1.51 6.93
N PRO A 51 -19.99 2.36 6.04
CA PRO A 51 -19.62 2.38 4.62
C PRO A 51 -18.14 2.71 4.34
N ARG A 52 -17.46 3.41 5.26
CA ARG A 52 -16.02 3.72 5.18
C ARG A 52 -15.13 2.70 5.90
N SER A 53 -15.65 1.50 6.14
CA SER A 53 -14.86 0.40 6.71
C SER A 53 -13.72 0.01 5.76
N ARG A 54 -12.61 -0.40 6.35
CA ARG A 54 -11.40 -0.82 5.64
C ARG A 54 -11.31 -2.34 5.72
N GLY A 55 -11.95 -3.02 4.78
CA GLY A 55 -11.81 -4.46 4.60
C GLY A 55 -10.59 -4.77 3.74
N VAL A 56 -10.82 -5.47 2.64
CA VAL A 56 -9.79 -5.77 1.65
C VAL A 56 -9.64 -4.66 0.62
N ILE A 57 -8.45 -4.53 0.06
CA ILE A 57 -8.17 -3.57 -1.01
C ILE A 57 -8.59 -4.19 -2.34
N ALA A 58 -9.45 -3.51 -3.09
CA ALA A 58 -9.83 -3.88 -4.44
C ALA A 58 -9.02 -3.09 -5.47
N LEU A 59 -8.70 -3.69 -6.62
CA LEU A 59 -7.97 -3.07 -7.73
C LEU A 59 -8.83 -3.05 -9.00
N LYS A 60 -9.10 -1.86 -9.54
CA LYS A 60 -9.65 -1.70 -10.90
C LYS A 60 -8.49 -1.57 -11.89
N GLN A 61 -8.19 -2.64 -12.61
CA GLN A 61 -6.96 -2.74 -13.40
C GLN A 61 -6.89 -1.70 -14.52
N GLU A 62 -8.03 -1.36 -15.13
CA GLU A 62 -8.13 -0.41 -16.23
C GLU A 62 -7.77 1.03 -15.82
N ASN A 63 -7.93 1.35 -14.54
CA ASN A 63 -7.60 2.66 -13.97
C ASN A 63 -6.11 2.77 -13.61
N CYS A 64 -5.39 1.65 -13.46
CA CYS A 64 -4.00 1.65 -13.01
C CYS A 64 -3.02 2.02 -14.13
N THR A 65 -2.43 3.21 -14.05
CA THR A 65 -1.42 3.70 -15.04
C THR A 65 0.03 3.37 -14.68
N VAL A 66 0.25 2.52 -13.68
CA VAL A 66 1.58 2.13 -13.19
C VAL A 66 2.46 3.34 -12.82
N CYS A 67 1.89 4.29 -12.07
CA CYS A 67 2.59 5.48 -11.60
C CYS A 67 3.53 5.22 -10.41
N TYR A 68 3.43 4.05 -9.76
CA TYR A 68 4.21 3.63 -8.58
C TYR A 68 4.06 4.55 -7.35
N LYS A 69 2.99 5.37 -7.25
CA LYS A 69 2.75 6.19 -6.06
C LYS A 69 2.31 5.35 -4.86
N CYS A 70 1.38 4.42 -5.07
CA CYS A 70 0.88 3.54 -4.02
C CYS A 70 1.99 2.67 -3.39
N SER A 71 2.89 2.10 -4.18
CA SER A 71 3.99 1.29 -3.66
C SER A 71 5.08 2.10 -2.94
N ARG A 72 5.32 3.35 -3.36
CA ARG A 72 6.31 4.24 -2.73
C ARG A 72 5.83 4.83 -1.41
N GLU A 73 4.52 5.08 -1.30
CA GLU A 73 3.93 5.69 -0.11
C GLU A 73 3.45 4.62 0.90
N CYS A 74 3.36 3.35 0.49
CA CYS A 74 3.08 2.25 1.40
C CYS A 74 4.11 2.25 2.54
N PRO A 75 3.71 2.29 3.83
CA PRO A 75 4.66 2.27 4.95
C PRO A 75 5.37 0.92 5.11
N ASP A 76 4.70 -0.18 4.75
CA ASP A 76 5.21 -1.56 4.89
C ASP A 76 5.86 -2.11 3.61
N TRP A 77 5.77 -1.38 2.49
CA TRP A 77 6.31 -1.77 1.18
C TRP A 77 5.75 -3.11 0.68
N CYS A 78 4.49 -3.41 1.01
CA CYS A 78 3.83 -4.69 0.70
C CYS A 78 3.25 -4.79 -0.72
N ILE A 79 3.46 -3.79 -1.59
CA ILE A 79 2.89 -3.74 -2.94
C ILE A 79 3.98 -3.99 -3.98
N TYR A 80 3.83 -5.06 -4.76
CA TYR A 80 4.71 -5.42 -5.88
C TYR A 80 4.07 -5.03 -7.21
N ILE A 81 4.81 -4.28 -8.03
CA ILE A 81 4.31 -3.79 -9.32
C ILE A 81 5.37 -4.05 -10.39
N GLU A 82 4.97 -4.73 -11.46
CA GLU A 82 5.79 -4.95 -12.67
C GLU A 82 5.05 -4.37 -13.88
N ALA A 83 5.79 -3.75 -14.79
CA ALA A 83 5.22 -3.14 -15.98
C ALA A 83 6.25 -3.01 -17.11
N HIS A 84 5.77 -3.18 -18.33
CA HIS A 84 6.51 -2.92 -19.55
C HIS A 84 6.01 -1.65 -20.26
N LYS A 85 6.75 -1.22 -21.27
CA LYS A 85 6.40 -0.06 -22.08
C LYS A 85 5.90 -0.52 -23.44
N GLU A 86 4.70 -0.08 -23.79
CA GLU A 86 4.16 -0.22 -25.13
C GLU A 86 4.22 1.12 -25.86
N THR A 87 4.52 1.08 -27.15
CA THR A 87 4.57 2.29 -27.99
C THR A 87 3.40 2.27 -28.94
N HIS A 88 2.49 3.23 -28.80
CA HIS A 88 1.33 3.36 -29.67
C HIS A 88 1.66 4.24 -30.89
N PRO A 89 1.27 3.81 -32.10
CA PRO A 89 1.43 4.61 -33.31
C PRO A 89 0.58 5.89 -33.21
N PRO A 90 1.05 7.00 -33.77
CA PRO A 90 0.29 8.25 -33.77
C PRO A 90 -0.98 8.13 -34.64
N ALA A 91 -2.13 8.61 -34.14
CA ALA A 91 -3.37 8.63 -34.90
C ALA A 91 -3.32 9.60 -36.11
N SER A 92 -2.52 10.68 -36.03
CA SER A 92 -2.24 11.58 -37.15
C SER A 92 -0.89 12.28 -36.99
N GLY A 93 0.13 11.83 -37.73
CA GLY A 93 1.38 12.58 -37.99
C GLY A 93 2.27 12.98 -36.80
N GLY A 94 1.95 12.58 -35.57
CA GLY A 94 2.65 12.96 -34.35
C GLY A 94 3.81 12.03 -33.94
N LYS A 95 4.48 12.36 -32.84
CA LYS A 95 5.49 11.48 -32.22
C LYS A 95 4.80 10.28 -31.55
N ALA A 96 5.36 9.09 -31.74
CA ALA A 96 4.93 7.88 -31.05
C ALA A 96 4.89 8.10 -29.53
N ARG A 97 3.79 7.66 -28.89
CA ARG A 97 3.57 7.81 -27.45
C ARG A 97 3.87 6.49 -26.78
N SER A 98 4.73 6.50 -25.76
CA SER A 98 4.95 5.34 -24.91
C SER A 98 4.00 5.38 -23.73
N ALA A 99 3.21 4.32 -23.53
CA ALA A 99 2.43 4.08 -22.33
C ALA A 99 3.07 2.94 -21.52
N LYS A 100 2.83 2.93 -20.20
CA LYS A 100 3.17 1.79 -19.36
C LYS A 100 1.96 0.89 -19.26
N VAL A 101 2.16 -0.41 -19.41
CA VAL A 101 1.10 -1.42 -19.27
C VAL A 101 1.41 -2.26 -18.03
N LEU A 102 0.38 -2.53 -17.24
CA LEU A 102 0.50 -3.26 -15.97
C LEU A 102 0.64 -4.76 -16.22
N ASP A 103 1.80 -5.32 -15.91
CA ASP A 103 2.04 -6.77 -16.02
C ASP A 103 1.58 -7.50 -14.77
N ARG A 104 2.05 -7.03 -13.62
CA ARG A 104 1.80 -7.62 -12.32
C ARG A 104 1.47 -6.54 -11.30
N PHE A 105 0.48 -6.80 -10.47
CA PHE A 105 0.19 -6.02 -9.29
C PHE A 105 -0.18 -6.98 -8.18
N ALA A 106 0.62 -7.06 -7.12
CA ALA A 106 0.35 -7.91 -5.98
C ALA A 106 0.39 -7.11 -4.70
N ILE A 107 -0.49 -7.45 -3.76
CA ILE A 107 -0.44 -6.95 -2.39
C ILE A 107 -0.22 -8.15 -1.47
N ASP A 108 0.82 -8.07 -0.63
CA ASP A 108 1.02 -9.00 0.46
C ASP A 108 0.25 -8.55 1.71
N PHE A 109 -0.88 -9.23 1.97
CA PHE A 109 -1.72 -8.94 3.13
C PHE A 109 -1.17 -9.51 4.44
N ALA A 110 -0.12 -10.34 4.41
CA ALA A 110 0.61 -10.70 5.63
C ALA A 110 1.47 -9.53 6.17
N LEU A 111 1.81 -8.57 5.30
CA LEU A 111 2.60 -7.38 5.65
C LEU A 111 1.75 -6.10 5.76
N CYS A 112 0.64 -6.01 5.02
CA CYS A 112 -0.21 -4.82 4.99
C CYS A 112 -0.80 -4.46 6.37
N MET A 113 -0.61 -3.23 6.84
CA MET A 113 -1.26 -2.73 8.07
C MET A 113 -2.64 -2.06 7.86
N TYR A 114 -3.23 -2.13 6.66
CA TYR A 114 -4.55 -1.54 6.33
C TYR A 114 -4.66 -0.02 6.60
N CYS A 115 -3.57 0.72 6.38
CA CYS A 115 -3.51 2.16 6.62
C CYS A 115 -4.30 3.00 5.60
N GLY A 116 -4.55 2.48 4.39
CA GLY A 116 -5.31 3.15 3.32
C GLY A 116 -4.57 4.21 2.53
N ILE A 117 -3.30 4.46 2.81
CA ILE A 117 -2.53 5.51 2.14
C ILE A 117 -2.41 5.23 0.64
N CYS A 118 -2.29 3.96 0.25
CA CYS A 118 -2.28 3.54 -1.16
C CYS A 118 -3.55 3.90 -1.93
N VAL A 119 -4.71 3.91 -1.26
CA VAL A 119 -6.01 4.28 -1.85
C VAL A 119 -6.05 5.79 -2.06
N GLU A 120 -5.76 6.55 -1.00
CA GLU A 120 -5.80 8.03 -1.02
C GLU A 120 -4.76 8.68 -1.95
N VAL A 121 -3.57 8.06 -2.08
CA VAL A 121 -2.49 8.60 -2.91
C VAL A 121 -2.65 8.26 -4.40
N CYS A 122 -3.57 7.37 -4.74
CA CYS A 122 -3.76 6.91 -6.11
C CYS A 122 -4.42 8.02 -6.93
N PRO A 123 -3.72 8.66 -7.89
CA PRO A 123 -4.27 9.82 -8.60
C PRO A 123 -5.27 9.46 -9.71
N PHE A 124 -5.55 8.17 -9.89
CA PHE A 124 -6.44 7.64 -10.93
C PHE A 124 -7.53 6.75 -10.34
N ASP A 125 -7.66 6.74 -9.00
CA ASP A 125 -8.66 5.93 -8.28
C ASP A 125 -8.66 4.47 -8.79
N ALA A 126 -7.49 3.85 -8.82
CA ALA A 126 -7.36 2.45 -9.22
C ALA A 126 -7.56 1.48 -8.05
N LEU A 127 -7.41 1.96 -6.81
CA LEU A 127 -7.51 1.16 -5.59
C LEU A 127 -8.68 1.65 -4.76
N TYR A 128 -9.45 0.73 -4.20
CA TYR A 128 -10.64 1.03 -3.41
C TYR A 128 -10.71 0.15 -2.16
N TRP A 129 -11.49 0.59 -1.18
CA TRP A 129 -11.86 -0.25 -0.05
C TRP A 129 -13.10 -1.07 -0.38
N SER A 130 -12.97 -2.39 -0.29
CA SER A 130 -14.10 -3.29 -0.23
C SER A 130 -14.51 -3.53 1.23
N PRO A 131 -15.81 -3.68 1.53
CA PRO A 131 -16.30 -4.07 2.84
C PRO A 131 -15.98 -5.54 3.17
N GLU A 132 -15.46 -6.32 2.22
CA GLU A 132 -15.13 -7.73 2.43
C GLU A 132 -13.95 -7.84 3.42
N PHE A 133 -14.13 -8.66 4.46
CA PHE A 133 -13.12 -8.87 5.50
C PHE A 133 -12.89 -10.37 5.78
N GLU A 134 -13.70 -11.25 5.19
CA GLU A 134 -13.67 -12.69 5.43
C GLU A 134 -12.86 -13.42 4.33
N TYR A 135 -11.57 -13.09 4.20
CA TYR A 135 -10.66 -13.73 3.23
C TYR A 135 -9.50 -14.49 3.90
N ALA A 136 -9.72 -14.97 5.13
CA ALA A 136 -8.74 -15.77 5.84
C ALA A 136 -8.38 -17.03 5.05
N VAL A 137 -7.08 -17.31 4.96
CA VAL A 137 -6.50 -18.48 4.29
C VAL A 137 -5.71 -19.33 5.29
N HIS A 138 -5.42 -20.58 4.94
CA HIS A 138 -4.70 -21.50 5.81
C HIS A 138 -3.17 -21.40 5.66
N ASP A 139 -2.70 -20.94 4.51
CA ASP A 139 -1.29 -20.74 4.22
C ASP A 139 -0.98 -19.23 4.09
N ILE A 140 0.16 -18.80 4.62
CA ILE A 140 0.62 -17.42 4.54
C ILE A 140 0.91 -16.98 3.10
N TRP A 141 1.39 -17.88 2.24
CA TRP A 141 1.70 -17.56 0.85
C TRP A 141 0.44 -17.20 0.04
N GLU A 142 -0.72 -17.71 0.47
CA GLU A 142 -2.01 -17.40 -0.14
C GLU A 142 -2.52 -15.99 0.22
N LEU A 143 -1.93 -15.31 1.23
CA LEU A 143 -2.24 -13.91 1.57
C LEU A 143 -1.60 -12.91 0.60
N THR A 144 -0.73 -13.36 -0.31
CA THR A 144 -0.30 -12.51 -1.42
C THR A 144 -1.35 -12.60 -2.52
N HIS A 145 -2.09 -11.51 -2.73
CA HIS A 145 -3.14 -11.46 -3.73
C HIS A 145 -2.66 -10.71 -4.96
N GLU A 146 -2.70 -11.40 -6.10
CA GLU A 146 -2.37 -10.87 -7.42
C GLU A 146 -3.55 -10.05 -7.98
N LYS A 147 -3.30 -9.35 -9.10
CA LYS A 147 -4.21 -8.33 -9.67
C LYS A 147 -5.60 -8.86 -9.99
N GLU A 148 -5.68 -10.13 -10.40
CA GLU A 148 -6.94 -10.80 -10.74
C GLU A 148 -7.80 -10.98 -9.48
N ARG A 149 -7.19 -11.45 -8.38
CA ARG A 149 -7.90 -11.62 -7.10
C ARG A 149 -8.37 -10.28 -6.53
N LEU A 150 -7.54 -9.24 -6.65
CA LEU A 150 -7.88 -7.90 -6.20
C LEU A 150 -9.02 -7.28 -7.02
N GLU A 151 -9.14 -7.65 -8.29
CA GLU A 151 -10.20 -7.16 -9.18
C GLU A 151 -11.57 -7.76 -8.86
N GLU A 152 -11.64 -9.01 -8.40
CA GLU A 152 -12.90 -9.65 -7.98
C GLU A 152 -13.65 -8.81 -6.93
N TRP A 153 -12.92 -8.18 -6.01
CA TRP A 153 -13.49 -7.37 -4.94
C TRP A 153 -13.99 -5.99 -5.39
N THR A 154 -13.71 -5.56 -6.63
CA THR A 154 -14.25 -4.29 -7.15
C THR A 154 -15.79 -4.29 -7.20
N THR A 155 -16.40 -5.47 -7.37
CA THR A 155 -17.85 -5.66 -7.37
C THR A 155 -18.52 -5.34 -6.03
N THR A 156 -17.76 -5.45 -4.94
CA THR A 156 -18.25 -5.24 -3.58
C THR A 156 -17.98 -3.82 -3.07
N VAL A 157 -17.23 -3.01 -3.81
CA VAL A 157 -16.92 -1.63 -3.42
C VAL A 157 -18.23 -0.85 -3.31
N LEU A 158 -18.49 -0.34 -2.11
CA LEU A 158 -19.65 0.51 -1.89
C LEU A 158 -19.40 1.87 -2.55
N PRO A 159 -20.43 2.46 -3.17
CA PRO A 159 -20.35 3.84 -3.59
C PRO A 159 -20.03 4.74 -2.39
N PRO A 160 -19.21 5.79 -2.58
CA PRO A 160 -18.87 6.71 -1.51
C PRO A 160 -20.16 7.28 -0.89
N PRO A 161 -20.36 7.17 0.43
CA PRO A 161 -21.55 7.73 1.05
C PRO A 161 -21.54 9.24 0.88
N MET A 162 -22.70 9.80 0.50
CA MET A 162 -22.95 11.23 0.42
C MET A 162 -22.51 11.88 1.73
N ILE A 163 -21.58 12.83 1.63
CA ILE A 163 -20.83 13.31 2.80
C ILE A 163 -21.73 14.09 3.76
N GLU A 164 -22.90 14.58 3.32
CA GLU A 164 -23.98 15.17 4.11
C GLU A 164 -25.31 15.08 3.33
N GLU A 165 -26.47 15.19 3.99
CA GLU A 165 -27.77 15.35 3.31
C GLU A 165 -27.75 16.64 2.47
N GLY A 166 -27.50 16.51 1.16
CA GLY A 166 -27.43 17.62 0.20
C GLY A 166 -26.04 17.95 -0.36
N ALA A 167 -25.00 17.17 -0.06
CA ALA A 167 -23.73 17.29 -0.77
C ALA A 167 -23.91 16.88 -2.25
N GLU A 168 -23.34 17.61 -3.21
CA GLU A 168 -23.33 17.17 -4.60
C GLU A 168 -22.62 15.80 -4.70
N PRO A 169 -23.12 14.87 -5.53
CA PRO A 169 -22.51 13.56 -5.66
C PRO A 169 -21.03 13.72 -6.04
N PRO A 170 -20.14 12.88 -5.47
CA PRO A 170 -18.75 12.83 -5.89
C PRO A 170 -18.67 12.70 -7.42
N VAL A 171 -17.66 13.32 -8.01
CA VAL A 171 -17.45 13.34 -9.48
C VAL A 171 -17.38 11.93 -10.09
N GLU A 172 -17.19 10.91 -9.26
CA GLU A 172 -17.23 9.49 -9.61
C GLU A 172 -18.63 8.92 -9.88
N GLU A 173 -19.71 9.55 -9.41
CA GLU A 173 -21.10 9.14 -9.62
C GLU A 173 -21.86 10.01 -10.64
N ALA A 174 -21.23 11.06 -11.17
CA ALA A 174 -21.79 11.71 -12.35
C ALA A 174 -21.76 10.67 -13.48
N PRO A 175 -22.91 10.25 -14.04
CA PRO A 175 -22.88 9.46 -15.26
C PRO A 175 -22.07 10.31 -16.24
N ALA A 176 -20.95 9.75 -16.73
CA ALA A 176 -20.19 10.35 -17.81
C ALA A 176 -21.23 10.87 -18.81
N PRO A 177 -21.29 12.19 -19.11
CA PRO A 177 -22.36 12.72 -19.91
C PRO A 177 -22.38 11.86 -21.15
N ALA A 178 -23.48 11.11 -21.32
CA ALA A 178 -23.63 10.17 -22.40
C ALA A 178 -23.16 10.91 -23.62
N ALA A 179 -22.04 10.47 -24.19
CA ALA A 179 -21.51 11.08 -25.38
C ALA A 179 -22.68 11.00 -26.36
N ALA A 180 -23.32 12.16 -26.60
CA ALA A 180 -24.37 12.27 -27.56
C ALA A 180 -23.82 11.60 -28.82
N PRO A 181 -24.50 10.58 -29.38
CA PRO A 181 -23.95 9.87 -30.50
C PRO A 181 -23.61 10.90 -31.56
N ALA A 182 -22.31 11.04 -31.84
CA ALA A 182 -21.83 11.89 -32.92
C ALA A 182 -22.61 11.46 -34.17
N PRO A 183 -23.14 12.40 -34.98
CA PRO A 183 -23.88 12.04 -36.18
C PRO A 183 -23.00 11.14 -37.04
N ALA A 184 -23.53 9.95 -37.34
CA ALA A 184 -22.84 8.89 -38.06
C ALA A 184 -22.26 9.44 -39.39
N PRO A 185 -20.97 9.24 -39.69
CA PRO A 185 -20.48 9.51 -41.03
C PRO A 185 -21.10 8.51 -42.01
N ALA A 186 -21.59 9.05 -43.13
CA ALA A 186 -22.20 8.31 -44.22
C ALA A 186 -21.29 7.17 -44.75
N PRO A 187 -21.85 6.04 -45.19
CA PRO A 187 -21.08 4.85 -45.52
C PRO A 187 -20.18 5.07 -46.74
N ALA A 188 -18.86 4.91 -46.54
CA ALA A 188 -17.89 4.78 -47.62
C ALA A 188 -17.96 3.37 -48.21
N ALA A 189 -17.88 3.30 -49.54
CA ALA A 189 -17.95 2.08 -50.35
C ALA A 189 -16.84 1.06 -50.00
N PRO A 190 -17.11 -0.26 -50.16
CA PRO A 190 -16.20 -1.31 -49.70
C PRO A 190 -14.97 -1.44 -50.61
N ALA A 191 -13.78 -1.47 -50.00
CA ALA A 191 -12.55 -1.90 -50.64
C ALA A 191 -12.47 -3.44 -50.71
N PRO A 192 -11.84 -4.02 -51.74
CA PRO A 192 -11.89 -5.46 -52.01
C PRO A 192 -11.08 -6.30 -51.02
N ALA A 193 -11.57 -7.50 -50.74
CA ALA A 193 -11.02 -8.47 -49.82
C ALA A 193 -9.64 -9.02 -50.27
N PRO A 194 -8.68 -9.25 -49.35
CA PRO A 194 -7.48 -10.02 -49.66
C PRO A 194 -7.78 -11.53 -49.72
N ALA A 195 -7.17 -12.20 -50.70
CA ALA A 195 -7.26 -13.64 -50.94
C ALA A 195 -6.56 -14.47 -49.84
N PRO A 196 -6.98 -15.73 -49.60
CA PRO A 196 -6.47 -16.55 -48.51
C PRO A 196 -5.10 -17.16 -48.85
N ALA A 197 -4.16 -17.07 -47.91
CA ALA A 197 -2.92 -17.85 -47.91
C ALA A 197 -3.13 -19.20 -47.20
N PRO A 198 -2.45 -20.28 -47.62
CA PRO A 198 -2.80 -21.65 -47.25
C PRO A 198 -2.35 -22.05 -45.85
N ALA A 199 -3.12 -22.96 -45.25
CA ALA A 199 -2.78 -23.66 -44.02
C ALA A 199 -1.62 -24.65 -44.26
N ALA A 200 -0.60 -24.61 -43.40
CA ALA A 200 0.35 -25.70 -43.24
C ALA A 200 0.83 -25.79 -41.78
N ALA A 201 0.50 -26.94 -41.19
CA ALA A 201 1.20 -27.73 -40.17
C ALA A 201 1.96 -27.04 -39.02
N ALA A 202 1.54 -27.40 -37.81
CA ALA A 202 2.34 -27.31 -36.60
C ALA A 202 3.65 -28.12 -36.71
N PRO A 203 4.77 -27.61 -36.19
CA PRO A 203 5.84 -28.45 -35.67
C PRO A 203 5.80 -28.51 -34.14
N ALA A 204 6.29 -29.65 -33.67
CA ALA A 204 6.31 -30.10 -32.30
C ALA A 204 7.10 -29.21 -31.34
N SER A 205 6.73 -29.34 -30.07
CA SER A 205 7.46 -28.91 -28.88
C SER A 205 8.96 -29.20 -28.96
N ALA A 206 9.78 -28.15 -28.86
CA ALA A 206 11.18 -28.24 -28.45
C ALA A 206 11.29 -27.87 -26.96
N PRO A 207 12.20 -28.53 -26.20
CA PRO A 207 12.27 -28.38 -24.75
C PRO A 207 12.82 -27.01 -24.34
N ALA A 208 12.42 -26.57 -23.15
CA ALA A 208 12.86 -25.35 -22.51
C ALA A 208 14.41 -25.22 -22.53
N PRO A 209 14.97 -24.04 -22.84
CA PRO A 209 16.38 -23.81 -22.55
C PRO A 209 16.58 -23.84 -21.05
N ALA A 210 17.51 -24.70 -20.62
CA ALA A 210 17.97 -24.82 -19.25
C ALA A 210 18.31 -23.42 -18.68
N ALA A 211 17.86 -23.20 -17.45
CA ALA A 211 18.15 -22.00 -16.67
C ALA A 211 19.65 -21.67 -16.74
N ALA A 212 19.97 -20.47 -17.23
CA ALA A 212 21.29 -19.90 -17.02
C ALA A 212 21.51 -19.75 -15.50
N PRO A 213 22.68 -20.14 -14.96
CA PRO A 213 22.95 -20.00 -13.54
C PRO A 213 22.89 -18.52 -13.15
N ALA A 214 22.17 -18.24 -12.06
CA ALA A 214 22.06 -16.92 -11.46
C ALA A 214 23.46 -16.31 -11.26
N PRO A 215 23.67 -15.00 -11.54
CA PRO A 215 24.89 -14.34 -11.16
C PRO A 215 25.04 -14.43 -9.63
N ALA A 216 26.21 -14.86 -9.18
CA ALA A 216 26.56 -14.95 -7.77
C ALA A 216 26.26 -13.62 -7.06
N PRO A 217 25.76 -13.65 -5.81
CA PRO A 217 25.44 -12.43 -5.07
C PRO A 217 26.72 -11.61 -4.91
N ALA A 218 26.67 -10.36 -5.37
CA ALA A 218 27.71 -9.39 -5.08
C ALA A 218 27.86 -9.28 -3.56
N GLU A 219 29.04 -9.62 -3.08
CA GLU A 219 29.46 -9.55 -1.69
C GLU A 219 29.17 -8.14 -1.15
N LYS A 220 28.26 -8.04 -0.18
CA LYS A 220 27.97 -6.78 0.52
C LYS A 220 29.21 -6.43 1.34
N VAL A 221 30.08 -5.58 0.79
CA VAL A 221 31.16 -4.97 1.58
C VAL A 221 30.51 -4.09 2.64
N GLU A 222 30.41 -4.58 3.87
CA GLU A 222 29.97 -3.78 5.01
C GLU A 222 31.03 -2.70 5.31
N VAL A 223 30.78 -1.50 4.80
CA VAL A 223 31.65 -0.35 5.06
C VAL A 223 31.31 0.18 6.46
N SER A 224 32.09 -0.25 7.46
CA SER A 224 32.00 0.24 8.84
C SER A 224 32.44 1.70 8.95
N LEU A 225 31.84 2.46 9.89
CA LEU A 225 32.16 3.85 10.13
C LEU A 225 33.66 4.04 10.47
N ASP A 226 34.31 5.02 9.86
CA ASP A 226 35.68 5.38 10.22
C ASP A 226 35.70 6.16 11.53
N GLN A 227 35.88 5.44 12.65
CA GLN A 227 35.78 5.97 14.00
C GLN A 227 36.78 7.13 14.25
N GLU A 228 37.99 7.04 13.68
CA GLU A 228 39.01 8.08 13.80
C GLU A 228 38.59 9.41 13.13
N THR A 229 38.02 9.35 11.92
CA THR A 229 37.49 10.53 11.25
C THR A 229 36.28 11.10 11.99
N TYR A 230 35.44 10.24 12.57
CA TYR A 230 34.28 10.68 13.36
C TYR A 230 34.73 11.52 14.57
N GLU A 231 35.66 11.00 15.37
CA GLU A 231 36.12 11.67 16.59
C GLU A 231 36.86 12.98 16.29
N ARG A 232 37.70 13.00 15.24
CA ARG A 232 38.41 14.22 14.81
C ARG A 232 37.44 15.32 14.38
N VAL A 233 36.48 14.99 13.50
CA VAL A 233 35.53 15.97 12.96
C VAL A 233 34.56 16.45 14.05
N LEU A 234 34.15 15.56 14.95
CA LEU A 234 33.31 15.91 16.09
C LEU A 234 34.01 16.90 17.02
N ALA A 235 35.26 16.63 17.41
CA ALA A 235 36.05 17.51 18.26
C ALA A 235 36.27 18.89 17.62
N GLU A 236 36.55 18.93 16.31
CA GLU A 236 36.72 20.18 15.56
C GLU A 236 35.42 21.01 15.50
N LEU A 237 34.28 20.37 15.27
CA LEU A 237 32.99 21.06 15.18
C LEU A 237 32.49 21.57 16.52
N ILE A 238 32.73 20.81 17.61
CA ILE A 238 32.44 21.25 18.97
C ILE A 238 33.34 22.43 19.35
N ALA A 239 34.64 22.38 19.01
CA ALA A 239 35.56 23.50 19.24
C ALA A 239 35.17 24.76 18.46
N LYS A 240 34.53 24.62 17.30
CA LYS A 240 33.97 25.74 16.51
C LYS A 240 32.61 26.24 17.01
N GLY A 241 32.08 25.70 18.12
CA GLY A 241 30.81 26.13 18.72
C GLY A 241 29.57 25.59 18.01
N THR A 242 29.70 24.52 17.22
CA THR A 242 28.55 23.88 16.55
C THR A 242 27.71 23.12 17.60
N PRO A 243 26.37 23.23 17.61
CA PRO A 243 25.51 22.45 18.50
C PRO A 243 25.77 20.94 18.35
N GLU A 244 25.86 20.22 19.47
CA GLU A 244 26.32 18.82 19.53
C GLU A 244 25.60 17.90 18.55
N ARG A 245 24.26 17.99 18.45
CA ARG A 245 23.45 17.19 17.51
C ARG A 245 23.83 17.42 16.05
N VAL A 246 24.16 18.66 15.69
CA VAL A 246 24.57 19.03 14.33
C VAL A 246 26.00 18.56 14.07
N ALA A 247 26.89 18.68 15.05
CA ALA A 247 28.26 18.20 14.99
C ALA A 247 28.34 16.68 14.80
N GLN A 248 27.53 15.91 15.55
CA GLN A 248 27.43 14.45 15.41
C GLN A 248 26.93 14.04 14.00
N GLY A 249 25.93 14.74 13.45
CA GLY A 249 25.41 14.47 12.12
C GLY A 249 26.45 14.72 11.01
N GLN A 250 27.19 15.82 11.11
CA GLN A 250 28.26 16.17 10.16
C GLN A 250 29.47 15.22 10.29
N ALA A 251 29.87 14.87 11.51
CA ALA A 251 30.94 13.91 11.77
C ALA A 251 30.61 12.51 11.22
N ARG A 252 29.38 12.02 11.41
CA ARG A 252 28.93 10.72 10.88
C ARG A 252 28.96 10.70 9.35
N ARG A 253 28.54 11.79 8.69
CA ARG A 253 28.60 11.90 7.22
C ARG A 253 30.05 11.89 6.72
N ALA A 254 30.93 12.65 7.35
CA ALA A 254 32.36 12.68 7.00
C ALA A 254 33.03 11.31 7.17
N ALA A 255 32.74 10.62 8.27
CA ALA A 255 33.26 9.29 8.57
C ALA A 255 32.75 8.22 7.58
N MET A 256 31.49 8.29 7.13
CA MET A 256 30.97 7.39 6.09
C MET A 256 31.63 7.64 4.72
N ILE A 257 31.95 8.90 4.39
CA ILE A 257 32.67 9.23 3.14
C ILE A 257 34.12 8.71 3.20
N ALA A 258 34.79 8.92 4.34
CA ALA A 258 36.14 8.41 4.55
C ALA A 258 36.20 6.89 4.49
N ALA A 259 35.24 6.20 5.12
CA ALA A 259 35.14 4.75 5.09
C ALA A 259 34.93 4.21 3.67
N ARG A 260 34.06 4.87 2.86
CA ARG A 260 33.88 4.53 1.45
C ARG A 260 35.14 4.76 0.61
N LYS A 261 35.90 5.82 0.89
CA LYS A 261 37.17 6.10 0.20
C LYS A 261 38.25 5.08 0.57
N LYS A 262 38.34 4.67 1.84
CA LYS A 262 39.23 3.58 2.30
C LYS A 262 38.86 2.25 1.64
N ALA A 263 37.57 1.92 1.57
CA ALA A 263 37.07 0.71 0.91
C ALA A 263 37.30 0.70 -0.61
N ALA A 264 37.37 1.88 -1.25
CA ALA A 264 37.64 2.02 -2.69
C ALA A 264 39.15 2.02 -3.07
N GLY A 265 40.06 1.80 -2.12
CA GLY A 265 41.49 1.56 -2.39
C GLY A 265 42.34 2.81 -2.63
N GLY A 266 42.47 3.69 -1.63
CA GLY A 266 43.42 4.81 -1.70
C GLY A 266 44.05 5.17 -0.36
N SER A 267 45.34 4.87 -0.23
CA SER A 267 46.29 5.61 0.62
C SER A 267 46.35 7.07 0.19
#